data_AF-A0A924G5A1-F1
#
_entry.id   AF-A0A924G5A1-F1
#
_cell.length_a   1.000
_cell.length_b   1.000
_cell.length_c   1.000
_cell.angle_alpha   90.00
_cell.angle_beta   90.00
_cell.angle_gamma   90.00
#
_symmetry.space_group_name_H-M   'P 1'
#
loop_
_entity.id
_entity.type
_entity.pdbx_description
1 polymer ?
#
loop_
_entity_poly.entity_id
_entity_poly.type
_entity_poly.pdbx_seq_one_letter_code
_entity_poly.pdbx_strand_id
1 'polypeptide(L)'
;MKKVIAAFAGIFGCLVVWSKPVEKDTNIIVSYAKDEYTFLYNKKQNRVEVKQIQTTRYFTNNNRAVLPIGETYSDNSTIDDVTIKLDGSKAKYIQPKYEYYSQDDIFFSDLHICYFNLPLEKKGSTGEVTFKKTITDPRYFCQIFFDEPFNLRYKEVKIILPRWMKVNFKELNFAGYDIAKNQVYDSKADADIFTYTINNLAATKKENHSPGATYTHPHLLALVQSAQPQTEKITYFNTLADQYAWYRELVKGIDNDKAVLKEKALEITKGITAEVDKIKTVFYWVQNNIRYLAFEDGMA
;
A
#
# COMPACT_ATOMS: atom_id res chain seq x y z
N MET A 1 -7.80 28.91 28.48
CA MET A 1 -7.27 28.16 27.32
C MET A 1 -7.17 26.69 27.69
N LYS A 2 -8.19 25.88 27.35
CA LYS A 2 -8.16 24.43 27.51
C LYS A 2 -8.08 23.83 26.12
N LYS A 3 -6.92 23.27 25.75
CA LYS A 3 -6.81 22.42 24.56
C LYS A 3 -7.20 21.01 24.99
N VAL A 4 -8.35 20.56 24.51
CA VAL A 4 -8.79 19.17 24.59
C VAL A 4 -7.99 18.39 23.55
N ILE A 5 -7.24 17.39 24.00
CA ILE A 5 -6.53 16.44 23.15
C ILE A 5 -7.49 15.28 22.90
N ALA A 6 -7.93 15.11 21.65
CA ALA A 6 -8.62 13.91 21.20
C ALA A 6 -7.60 13.02 20.50
N ALA A 7 -7.27 11.89 21.12
CA ALA A 7 -6.49 10.83 20.50
C ALA A 7 -7.40 10.05 19.54
N PHE A 8 -7.09 10.06 18.25
CA PHE A 8 -7.71 9.18 17.27
C PHE A 8 -6.74 8.03 16.98
N ALA A 9 -7.13 6.82 17.37
CA ALA A 9 -6.51 5.59 16.90
C ALA A 9 -7.00 5.34 15.46
N GLY A 10 -6.10 5.51 14.49
CA GLY A 10 -6.34 5.19 13.09
C GLY A 10 -5.50 3.99 12.68
N ILE A 11 -6.16 2.88 12.35
CA ILE A 11 -5.58 1.77 11.60
C ILE A 11 -5.35 2.29 10.17
N PHE A 12 -4.09 2.53 9.78
CA PHE A 12 -3.75 2.99 8.44
C PHE A 12 -3.18 1.84 7.61
N GLY A 13 -3.96 1.38 6.63
CA GLY A 13 -3.42 0.68 5.47
C GLY A 13 -2.78 1.69 4.51
N CYS A 14 -1.73 1.23 3.80
CA CYS A 14 -1.01 1.92 2.72
C CYS A 14 -1.25 3.43 2.64
N LEU A 15 -0.36 4.20 3.26
CA LEU A 15 -0.30 5.65 3.14
C LEU A 15 -0.18 6.03 1.65
N VAL A 16 -1.28 6.52 1.06
CA VAL A 16 -1.22 7.34 -0.14
C VAL A 16 -0.36 8.55 0.22
N VAL A 17 0.78 8.70 -0.45
CA VAL A 17 1.68 9.82 -0.24
C VAL A 17 0.92 11.14 -0.32
N TRP A 18 1.09 11.89 0.76
CA TRP A 18 0.45 13.17 1.00
C TRP A 18 1.09 14.24 0.11
N SER A 19 0.46 14.53 -1.04
CA SER A 19 0.59 15.86 -1.62
C SER A 19 -0.42 16.78 -0.94
N LYS A 20 -0.03 18.04 -0.66
CA LYS A 20 -0.98 19.11 -0.33
C LYS A 20 -2.14 19.06 -1.34
N PRO A 21 -3.40 19.33 -0.96
CA PRO A 21 -4.49 19.38 -1.92
C PRO A 21 -4.05 20.31 -3.05
N VAL A 22 -3.77 19.73 -4.22
CA VAL A 22 -3.58 20.51 -5.44
C VAL A 22 -4.89 21.26 -5.57
N GLU A 23 -4.81 22.58 -5.43
CA GLU A 23 -5.94 23.47 -5.66
C GLU A 23 -6.60 23.01 -6.96
N LYS A 24 -7.90 22.69 -6.87
CA LYS A 24 -8.61 21.75 -7.73
C LYS A 24 -8.61 22.23 -9.18
N ASP A 25 -7.50 22.03 -9.87
CA ASP A 25 -7.30 22.53 -11.21
C ASP A 25 -8.01 21.57 -12.15
N THR A 26 -9.23 21.95 -12.53
CA THR A 26 -10.13 21.17 -13.38
C THR A 26 -9.54 20.84 -14.75
N ASN A 27 -8.37 21.39 -15.07
CA ASN A 27 -7.74 21.27 -16.37
C ASN A 27 -6.72 20.14 -16.48
N ILE A 28 -6.45 19.38 -15.41
CA ILE A 28 -5.65 18.16 -15.49
C ILE A 28 -6.55 16.93 -15.46
N ILE A 29 -6.29 16.00 -16.38
CA ILE A 29 -7.08 14.78 -16.58
C ILE A 29 -6.12 13.60 -16.67
N VAL A 30 -6.43 12.50 -15.97
CA VAL A 30 -5.83 11.19 -16.26
C VAL A 30 -6.56 10.61 -17.47
N SER A 31 -5.94 10.76 -18.64
CA SER A 31 -6.51 10.30 -19.91
C SER A 31 -6.51 8.78 -20.04
N TYR A 32 -5.56 8.10 -19.39
CA TYR A 32 -5.39 6.66 -19.38
C TYR A 32 -4.56 6.26 -18.16
N ALA A 33 -4.95 5.21 -17.48
CA ALA A 33 -4.12 4.53 -16.49
C ALA A 33 -4.12 3.01 -16.74
N LYS A 34 -3.00 2.36 -16.43
CA LYS A 34 -2.90 0.90 -16.46
C LYS A 34 -2.05 0.40 -15.32
N ASP A 35 -2.63 -0.50 -14.52
CA ASP A 35 -1.92 -1.22 -13.48
C ASP A 35 -1.84 -2.70 -13.88
N GLU A 36 -0.62 -3.21 -14.04
CA GLU A 36 -0.38 -4.62 -14.34
C GLU A 36 0.33 -5.30 -13.18
N TYR A 37 -0.25 -6.39 -12.68
CA TYR A 37 0.28 -7.18 -11.57
C TYR A 37 0.61 -8.59 -12.05
N THR A 38 1.85 -9.02 -11.86
CA THR A 38 2.32 -10.37 -12.24
C THR A 38 2.91 -11.08 -11.04
N PHE A 39 2.30 -12.20 -10.65
CA PHE A 39 2.84 -13.06 -9.61
C PHE A 39 3.95 -13.94 -10.21
N LEU A 40 5.12 -13.91 -9.59
CA LEU A 40 6.30 -14.66 -10.03
C LEU A 40 6.92 -15.40 -8.86
N TYR A 41 7.60 -16.51 -9.15
CA TYR A 41 8.40 -17.21 -8.16
C TYR A 41 9.89 -16.93 -8.36
N ASN A 42 10.49 -16.25 -7.39
CA ASN A 42 11.92 -15.97 -7.38
C ASN A 42 12.68 -17.19 -6.81
N LYS A 43 13.14 -18.06 -7.71
CA LYS A 43 13.90 -19.28 -7.34
C LYS A 43 15.17 -19.00 -6.54
N LYS A 44 15.82 -17.85 -6.74
CA LYS A 44 17.07 -17.50 -6.03
C LYS A 44 16.82 -17.13 -4.57
N GLN A 45 15.73 -16.41 -4.33
CA GLN A 45 15.33 -15.94 -2.99
C GLN A 45 14.31 -16.88 -2.32
N ASN A 46 13.91 -17.95 -3.00
CA ASN A 46 12.92 -18.93 -2.55
C ASN A 46 11.61 -18.29 -2.04
N ARG A 47 11.10 -17.30 -2.78
CA ARG A 47 9.89 -16.54 -2.41
C ARG A 47 9.03 -16.18 -3.61
N VAL A 48 7.76 -15.93 -3.37
CA VAL A 48 6.84 -15.34 -4.36
C VAL A 48 7.02 -13.83 -4.33
N GLU A 49 7.04 -13.20 -5.50
CA GLU A 49 7.09 -11.75 -5.67
C GLU A 49 5.92 -11.31 -6.55
N VAL A 50 5.43 -10.09 -6.33
CA VAL A 50 4.43 -9.45 -7.20
C VAL A 50 5.10 -8.32 -7.93
N LYS A 51 5.28 -8.46 -9.24
CA LYS A 51 5.75 -7.36 -10.09
C LYS A 51 4.57 -6.50 -10.48
N GLN A 52 4.71 -5.21 -10.25
CA GLN A 52 3.74 -4.18 -10.54
C GLN A 52 4.31 -3.23 -11.60
N ILE A 53 3.52 -2.94 -12.63
CA ILE A 53 3.80 -1.90 -13.61
C ILE A 53 2.60 -0.96 -13.62
N GLN A 54 2.77 0.26 -13.13
CA GLN A 54 1.74 1.30 -13.15
C GLN A 54 2.12 2.33 -14.21
N THR A 55 1.22 2.60 -15.15
CA THR A 55 1.40 3.61 -16.19
C THR A 55 0.24 4.59 -16.17
N THR A 56 0.54 5.87 -15.97
CA THR A 56 -0.47 6.93 -15.91
C THR A 56 -0.16 8.01 -16.95
N ARG A 57 -1.15 8.35 -17.77
CA ARG A 57 -1.08 9.40 -18.78
C ARG A 57 -1.91 10.61 -18.37
N TYR A 58 -1.21 11.67 -18.04
CA TYR A 58 -1.76 12.98 -17.74
C TYR A 58 -1.92 13.81 -19.01
N PHE A 59 -2.99 14.57 -19.06
CA PHE A 59 -3.27 15.58 -20.08
C PHE A 59 -3.62 16.89 -19.39
N THR A 60 -3.07 18.01 -19.89
CA THR A 60 -3.42 19.34 -19.38
C THR A 60 -4.12 20.20 -20.43
N ASN A 61 -5.16 20.90 -19.99
CA ASN A 61 -5.80 21.99 -20.72
C ASN A 61 -5.29 23.38 -20.30
N ASN A 62 -4.34 23.44 -19.34
CA ASN A 62 -3.74 24.69 -18.88
C ASN A 62 -2.60 25.15 -19.75
N ASN A 63 -2.34 26.46 -19.72
CA ASN A 63 -1.13 27.03 -20.32
C ASN A 63 0.15 26.56 -19.63
N ARG A 64 0.13 26.23 -18.34
CA ARG A 64 1.24 25.62 -17.62
C ARG A 64 0.74 24.90 -16.37
N ALA A 65 1.26 23.73 -16.07
CA ALA A 65 0.99 22.99 -14.84
C ALA A 65 2.24 22.22 -14.40
N VAL A 66 2.41 22.02 -13.09
CA VAL A 66 3.47 21.17 -12.54
C VAL A 66 2.82 20.20 -11.57
N LEU A 67 2.88 18.90 -11.87
CA LEU A 67 2.29 17.87 -11.04
C LEU A 67 3.34 17.27 -10.10
N PRO A 68 3.13 17.29 -8.77
CA PRO A 68 3.90 16.46 -7.86
C PRO A 68 3.47 15.00 -8.05
N ILE A 69 4.40 14.16 -8.51
CA ILE A 69 4.20 12.72 -8.67
C ILE A 69 4.99 12.02 -7.57
N GLY A 70 4.37 11.06 -6.89
CA GLY A 70 5.01 10.25 -5.86
C GLY A 70 4.47 8.83 -5.85
N GLU A 71 5.34 7.87 -5.56
CA GLU A 71 5.02 6.46 -5.32
C GLU A 71 5.77 5.99 -4.07
N THR A 72 5.09 5.18 -3.24
CA THR A 72 5.67 4.68 -1.99
C THR A 72 6.33 3.33 -2.18
N TYR A 73 7.29 3.03 -1.33
CA TYR A 73 7.84 1.69 -1.16
C TYR A 73 8.32 1.50 0.27
N SER A 74 8.72 0.30 0.63
CA SER A 74 9.01 -0.08 2.01
C SER A 74 10.00 -1.24 2.03
N ASP A 75 10.32 -1.82 3.18
CA ASP A 75 11.26 -2.96 3.24
C ASP A 75 10.74 -4.19 2.48
N ASN A 76 9.43 -4.29 2.28
CA ASN A 76 8.78 -5.36 1.53
C ASN A 76 8.47 -4.97 0.07
N SER A 77 9.00 -3.84 -0.43
CA SER A 77 8.86 -3.48 -1.83
C SER A 77 9.95 -2.56 -2.38
N THR A 78 10.31 -2.72 -3.65
CA THR A 78 11.34 -1.89 -4.31
C THR A 78 10.78 -1.18 -5.54
N ILE A 79 11.15 0.07 -5.77
CA ILE A 79 10.98 0.74 -7.06
C ILE A 79 12.14 0.34 -7.96
N ASP A 80 11.88 -0.47 -8.97
CA ASP A 80 12.90 -1.05 -9.84
C ASP A 80 13.27 -0.11 -11.00
N ASP A 81 12.30 0.67 -11.48
CA ASP A 81 12.45 1.58 -12.61
C ASP A 81 11.36 2.66 -12.60
N VAL A 82 11.72 3.87 -13.05
CA VAL A 82 10.79 4.97 -13.27
C VAL A 82 11.04 5.56 -14.65
N THR A 83 10.06 5.45 -15.54
CA THR A 83 10.12 6.04 -16.87
C THR A 83 9.18 7.24 -16.94
N ILE A 84 9.72 8.40 -17.34
CA ILE A 84 8.97 9.65 -17.51
C ILE A 84 9.04 10.06 -18.97
N LYS A 85 7.90 10.34 -19.59
CA LYS A 85 7.80 10.93 -20.93
C LYS A 85 6.95 12.19 -20.88
N LEU A 86 7.36 13.18 -21.67
CA LEU A 86 6.61 14.40 -21.93
C LEU A 86 6.43 14.53 -23.43
N ASP A 87 5.19 14.75 -23.85
CA ASP A 87 4.82 14.89 -25.27
C ASP A 87 5.38 13.74 -26.15
N GLY A 88 5.31 12.52 -25.61
CA GLY A 88 5.78 11.28 -26.26
C GLY A 88 7.28 11.00 -26.15
N SER A 89 8.09 11.97 -25.71
CA SER A 89 9.55 11.86 -25.62
C SER A 89 10.02 11.59 -24.19
N LYS A 90 11.02 10.72 -24.01
CA LYS A 90 11.59 10.44 -22.68
C LYS A 90 12.22 11.70 -22.07
N ALA A 91 11.76 12.10 -20.90
CA ALA A 91 12.21 13.30 -20.19
C ALA A 91 13.40 12.98 -19.26
N LYS A 92 14.56 12.64 -19.82
CA LYS A 92 15.76 12.21 -19.05
C LYS A 92 16.31 13.27 -18.09
N TYR A 93 15.90 14.52 -18.22
CA TYR A 93 16.33 15.61 -17.33
C TYR A 93 15.56 15.63 -16.00
N ILE A 94 14.42 14.93 -15.92
CA ILE A 94 13.67 14.78 -14.67
C ILE A 94 14.25 13.58 -13.93
N GLN A 95 14.81 13.84 -12.75
CA GLN A 95 15.43 12.83 -11.92
C GLN A 95 14.52 12.54 -10.71
N PRO A 96 13.96 11.33 -10.59
CA PRO A 96 13.23 10.92 -9.40
C PRO A 96 14.13 10.99 -8.17
N LYS A 97 13.59 11.54 -7.08
CA LYS A 97 14.24 11.56 -5.76
C LYS A 97 13.67 10.43 -4.91
N TYR A 98 14.53 9.85 -4.08
CA TYR A 98 14.18 8.76 -3.17
C TYR A 98 14.52 9.20 -1.76
N GLU A 99 13.53 9.28 -0.89
CA GLU A 99 13.70 9.79 0.47
C GLU A 99 12.94 8.91 1.46
N TYR A 100 13.46 8.88 2.69
CA TYR A 100 12.76 8.33 3.84
C TYR A 100 11.55 9.20 4.18
N TYR A 101 10.38 8.60 4.39
CA TYR A 101 9.19 9.34 4.78
C TYR A 101 9.08 9.36 6.32
N SER A 102 9.41 10.50 6.92
CA SER A 102 9.21 10.78 8.35
C SER A 102 8.08 11.79 8.52
N GLN A 103 7.14 11.52 9.41
CA GLN A 103 6.17 12.51 9.88
C GLN A 103 6.58 12.98 11.27
N ASP A 104 6.76 14.28 11.45
CA ASP A 104 6.99 14.96 12.75
C ASP A 104 8.17 14.43 13.60
N ASP A 105 9.12 13.68 13.02
CA ASP A 105 10.32 13.12 13.66
C ASP A 105 10.10 12.26 14.92
N ILE A 106 8.84 11.90 15.22
CA ILE A 106 8.42 11.09 16.38
C ILE A 106 7.94 9.70 15.94
N PHE A 107 7.71 9.51 14.65
CA PHE A 107 7.24 8.27 14.04
C PHE A 107 8.38 7.65 13.24
N PHE A 108 8.81 6.46 13.62
CA PHE A 108 9.68 5.64 12.79
C PHE A 108 8.80 4.70 11.98
N SER A 109 8.95 4.68 10.66
CA SER A 109 8.38 3.66 9.77
C SER A 109 9.41 3.09 8.80
N ASP A 110 9.10 2.03 8.06
CA ASP A 110 9.90 1.56 6.92
C ASP A 110 9.54 2.30 5.60
N LEU A 111 8.68 3.31 5.67
CA LEU A 111 8.10 3.96 4.50
C LEU A 111 9.11 4.87 3.80
N HIS A 112 9.26 4.66 2.51
CA HIS A 112 10.04 5.49 1.62
C HIS A 112 9.17 6.01 0.48
N ILE A 113 9.60 7.12 -0.12
CA ILE A 113 8.91 7.77 -1.24
C ILE A 113 9.88 7.99 -2.39
N CYS A 114 9.44 7.62 -3.60
CA CYS A 114 10.02 8.07 -4.86
C CYS A 114 9.17 9.20 -5.42
N TYR A 115 9.71 10.40 -5.64
CA TYR A 115 8.94 11.55 -6.11
C TYR A 115 9.69 12.46 -7.08
N PHE A 116 8.92 13.21 -7.87
CA PHE A 116 9.43 14.24 -8.77
C PHE A 116 8.29 15.18 -9.19
N ASN A 117 8.66 16.31 -9.79
CA ASN A 117 7.72 17.24 -10.41
C ASN A 117 7.64 16.97 -11.91
N LEU A 118 6.43 16.79 -12.43
CA LEU A 118 6.14 16.57 -13.84
C LEU A 118 5.61 17.89 -14.46
N PRO A 119 6.44 18.62 -15.22
CA PRO A 119 6.03 19.87 -15.84
C PRO A 119 5.26 19.62 -17.14
N LEU A 120 4.04 20.16 -17.23
CA LEU A 120 3.25 20.23 -18.46
C LEU A 120 3.23 21.69 -18.93
N GLU A 121 4.07 22.00 -19.92
CA GLU A 121 4.49 23.38 -20.22
C GLU A 121 3.53 24.18 -21.11
N LYS A 122 2.55 23.53 -21.76
CA LYS A 122 1.57 24.20 -22.62
C LYS A 122 0.24 23.46 -22.65
N LYS A 123 -0.79 24.16 -23.11
CA LYS A 123 -2.10 23.58 -23.38
C LYS A 123 -1.96 22.41 -24.36
N GLY A 124 -2.55 21.28 -23.99
CA GLY A 124 -2.47 20.04 -24.77
C GLY A 124 -1.23 19.19 -24.50
N SER A 125 -0.32 19.62 -23.62
CA SER A 125 0.82 18.79 -23.21
C SER A 125 0.36 17.52 -22.52
N THR A 126 1.13 16.46 -22.73
CA THR A 126 0.92 15.14 -22.15
C THR A 126 2.12 14.71 -21.33
N GLY A 127 1.86 14.03 -20.23
CA GLY A 127 2.88 13.35 -19.45
C GLY A 127 2.52 11.89 -19.28
N GLU A 128 3.46 10.99 -19.51
CA GLU A 128 3.32 9.56 -19.20
C GLU A 128 4.36 9.20 -18.14
N VAL A 129 3.90 8.67 -17.02
CA VAL A 129 4.77 8.15 -15.96
C VAL A 129 4.53 6.66 -15.86
N THR A 130 5.61 5.88 -15.85
CA THR A 130 5.59 4.45 -15.56
C THR A 130 6.46 4.15 -14.36
N PHE A 131 5.87 3.59 -13.30
CA PHE A 131 6.60 2.97 -12.20
C PHE A 131 6.64 1.46 -12.40
N LYS A 132 7.81 0.85 -12.20
CA LYS A 132 7.94 -0.60 -12.02
C LYS A 132 8.35 -0.86 -10.58
N LYS A 133 7.57 -1.68 -9.90
CA LYS A 133 7.75 -2.00 -8.49
C LYS A 133 7.73 -3.52 -8.31
N THR A 134 8.54 -4.02 -7.39
CA THR A 134 8.50 -5.42 -6.96
C THR A 134 8.08 -5.46 -5.49
N ILE A 135 6.97 -6.12 -5.19
CA ILE A 135 6.57 -6.48 -3.82
C ILE A 135 7.21 -7.84 -3.52
N THR A 136 7.98 -7.92 -2.45
CA THR A 136 8.86 -9.06 -2.16
C THR A 136 8.19 -10.19 -1.36
N ASP A 137 7.06 -9.90 -0.71
CA ASP A 137 6.17 -10.89 -0.10
C ASP A 137 4.70 -10.55 -0.48
N PRO A 138 3.96 -11.48 -1.12
CA PRO A 138 2.58 -11.22 -1.54
C PRO A 138 1.62 -10.96 -0.37
N ARG A 139 1.99 -11.21 0.89
CA ARG A 139 1.18 -10.80 2.06
C ARG A 139 0.96 -9.29 2.13
N TYR A 140 1.87 -8.48 1.58
CA TYR A 140 1.74 -7.03 1.51
C TYR A 140 1.02 -6.54 0.24
N PHE A 141 0.64 -7.45 -0.66
CA PHE A 141 -0.18 -7.13 -1.83
C PHE A 141 -1.68 -7.20 -1.45
N CYS A 142 -2.16 -6.15 -0.79
CA CYS A 142 -3.48 -6.15 -0.16
C CYS A 142 -4.59 -5.55 -1.05
N GLN A 143 -4.33 -4.43 -1.74
CA GLN A 143 -5.39 -3.59 -2.30
C GLN A 143 -5.01 -3.07 -3.69
N ILE A 144 -6.00 -2.97 -4.59
CA ILE A 144 -5.86 -2.34 -5.91
C ILE A 144 -6.99 -1.34 -6.09
N PHE A 145 -6.67 -0.05 -6.04
CA PHE A 145 -7.63 1.05 -6.19
C PHE A 145 -7.83 1.43 -7.67
N PHE A 146 -9.08 1.75 -8.02
CA PHE A 146 -9.45 2.22 -9.36
C PHE A 146 -9.45 3.74 -9.49
N ASP A 147 -9.52 4.47 -8.37
CA ASP A 147 -9.60 5.92 -8.35
C ASP A 147 -8.24 6.62 -8.52
N GLU A 148 -8.31 7.87 -8.95
CA GLU A 148 -7.17 8.71 -9.26
C GLU A 148 -7.42 10.14 -8.70
N PRO A 149 -6.36 10.89 -8.34
CA PRO A 149 -6.51 12.24 -7.78
C PRO A 149 -7.08 13.26 -8.78
N PHE A 150 -7.13 12.94 -10.06
CA PHE A 150 -7.74 13.75 -11.12
C PHE A 150 -8.85 12.98 -11.83
N ASN A 151 -9.67 13.69 -12.61
CA ASN A 151 -10.70 13.03 -13.42
C ASN A 151 -10.05 12.00 -14.34
N LEU A 152 -10.56 10.77 -14.30
CA LEU A 152 -10.04 9.62 -15.00
C LEU A 152 -10.97 9.27 -16.17
N ARG A 153 -10.43 9.19 -17.39
CA ARG A 153 -11.21 8.77 -18.57
C ARG A 153 -11.30 7.25 -18.68
N TYR A 154 -10.19 6.56 -18.48
CA TYR A 154 -10.10 5.11 -18.64
C TYR A 154 -8.97 4.56 -17.76
N LYS A 155 -9.25 3.51 -16.99
CA LYS A 155 -8.22 2.70 -16.32
C LYS A 155 -8.43 1.22 -16.60
N GLU A 156 -7.32 0.52 -16.82
CA GLU A 156 -7.27 -0.94 -16.91
C GLU A 156 -6.44 -1.50 -15.75
N VAL A 157 -7.00 -2.46 -15.03
CA VAL A 157 -6.28 -3.28 -14.04
C VAL A 157 -6.14 -4.67 -14.61
N LYS A 158 -4.91 -5.11 -14.85
CA LYS A 158 -4.60 -6.45 -15.36
C LYS A 158 -3.84 -7.25 -14.32
N ILE A 159 -4.35 -8.43 -13.97
CA ILE A 159 -3.72 -9.33 -13.01
C ILE A 159 -3.41 -10.64 -13.72
N ILE A 160 -2.13 -11.01 -13.75
CA ILE A 160 -1.64 -12.27 -14.30
C ILE A 160 -1.37 -13.19 -13.11
N LEU A 161 -2.30 -14.13 -12.87
CA LEU A 161 -2.27 -15.06 -11.75
C LEU A 161 -1.93 -16.47 -12.26
N PRO A 162 -0.68 -16.95 -12.09
CA PRO A 162 -0.30 -18.30 -12.48
C PRO A 162 -1.12 -19.36 -11.73
N ARG A 163 -1.35 -20.52 -12.34
CA ARG A 163 -2.17 -21.60 -11.76
C ARG A 163 -1.64 -22.18 -10.46
N TRP A 164 -0.34 -22.02 -10.19
CA TRP A 164 0.28 -22.38 -8.92
C TRP A 164 -0.04 -21.40 -7.78
N MET A 165 -0.62 -20.23 -8.07
CA MET A 165 -0.92 -19.18 -7.09
C MET A 165 -2.42 -19.13 -6.81
N LYS A 166 -2.80 -19.08 -5.53
CA LYS A 166 -4.20 -18.95 -5.10
C LYS A 166 -4.42 -17.63 -4.37
N VAL A 167 -5.15 -16.73 -5.02
CA VAL A 167 -5.58 -15.44 -4.48
C VAL A 167 -7.07 -15.27 -4.72
N ASN A 168 -7.80 -14.83 -3.71
CA ASN A 168 -9.19 -14.43 -3.85
C ASN A 168 -9.28 -12.90 -3.92
N PHE A 169 -9.64 -12.37 -5.08
CA PHE A 169 -9.88 -10.94 -5.28
C PHE A 169 -11.34 -10.61 -4.96
N LYS A 170 -11.58 -9.94 -3.83
CA LYS A 170 -12.90 -9.43 -3.47
C LYS A 170 -13.12 -8.06 -4.09
N GLU A 171 -14.23 -7.93 -4.81
CA GLU A 171 -14.68 -6.66 -5.40
C GLU A 171 -15.43 -5.85 -4.33
N LEU A 172 -14.95 -4.66 -4.02
CA LEU A 172 -15.51 -3.81 -2.97
C LEU A 172 -15.84 -2.42 -3.53
N ASN A 173 -17.02 -1.91 -3.15
CA ASN A 173 -17.53 -0.59 -3.55
C ASN A 173 -17.69 -0.40 -5.07
N PHE A 174 -18.01 -1.45 -5.82
CA PHE A 174 -18.22 -1.35 -7.28
C PHE A 174 -19.59 -0.77 -7.67
N ALA A 175 -20.56 -0.78 -6.75
CA ALA A 175 -21.91 -0.31 -7.04
C ALA A 175 -21.89 1.17 -7.45
N GLY A 176 -22.52 1.49 -8.59
CA GLY A 176 -22.59 2.85 -9.14
C GLY A 176 -21.41 3.24 -10.04
N TYR A 177 -20.42 2.36 -10.23
CA TYR A 177 -19.31 2.58 -11.15
C TYR A 177 -19.43 1.73 -12.42
N ASP A 178 -19.00 2.28 -13.56
CA ASP A 178 -18.91 1.56 -14.83
C ASP A 178 -17.65 0.69 -14.85
N ILE A 179 -17.67 -0.42 -14.08
CA ILE A 179 -16.58 -1.39 -13.99
C ILE A 179 -16.98 -2.65 -14.74
N ALA A 180 -16.19 -3.02 -15.75
CA ALA A 180 -16.30 -4.29 -16.44
C ALA A 180 -15.17 -5.23 -16.01
N LYS A 181 -15.48 -6.53 -15.95
CA LYS A 181 -14.53 -7.60 -15.63
C LYS A 181 -14.50 -8.62 -16.75
N ASN A 182 -13.31 -9.06 -17.11
CA ASN A 182 -13.05 -10.19 -17.97
C ASN A 182 -12.03 -11.13 -17.32
N GLN A 183 -12.15 -12.43 -17.58
CA GLN A 183 -11.16 -13.43 -17.16
C GLN A 183 -10.92 -14.38 -18.32
N VAL A 184 -9.65 -14.56 -18.68
CA VAL A 184 -9.22 -15.49 -19.73
C VAL A 184 -8.06 -16.34 -19.24
N TYR A 185 -8.02 -17.60 -19.65
CA TYR A 185 -6.87 -18.45 -19.43
C TYR A 185 -5.85 -18.28 -20.57
N ASP A 186 -4.59 -18.00 -20.22
CA ASP A 186 -3.47 -17.96 -21.16
C ASP A 186 -2.62 -19.23 -21.01
N SER A 187 -2.70 -20.11 -22.02
CA SER A 187 -1.98 -21.38 -22.03
C SER A 187 -0.46 -21.24 -22.19
N LYS A 188 0.04 -20.11 -22.72
CA LYS A 188 1.48 -19.87 -22.83
C LYS A 188 2.08 -19.44 -21.50
N ALA A 189 1.33 -18.67 -20.73
CA ALA A 189 1.73 -18.23 -19.40
C ALA A 189 1.35 -19.21 -18.28
N ASP A 190 0.49 -20.20 -18.57
CA ASP A 190 -0.17 -21.07 -17.59
C ASP A 190 -0.78 -20.25 -16.43
N ALA A 191 -1.59 -19.26 -16.82
CA ALA A 191 -2.11 -18.25 -15.92
C ALA A 191 -3.56 -17.86 -16.25
N ASP A 192 -4.33 -17.57 -15.19
CA ASP A 192 -5.58 -16.84 -15.29
C ASP A 192 -5.27 -15.34 -15.38
N ILE A 193 -5.72 -14.69 -16.46
CA ILE A 193 -5.58 -13.26 -16.66
C ILE A 193 -6.92 -12.61 -16.34
N PHE A 194 -6.95 -11.84 -15.25
CA PHE A 194 -8.09 -10.98 -14.91
C PHE A 194 -7.85 -9.59 -15.50
N THR A 195 -8.86 -9.03 -16.13
CA THR A 195 -8.85 -7.66 -16.64
C THR A 195 -10.08 -6.94 -16.14
N TYR A 196 -9.86 -5.85 -15.43
CA TYR A 196 -10.91 -4.93 -15.00
C TYR A 196 -10.72 -3.62 -15.72
N THR A 197 -11.80 -3.02 -16.21
CA THR A 197 -11.77 -1.70 -16.84
C THR A 197 -12.78 -0.79 -16.18
N ILE A 198 -12.42 0.47 -15.99
CA ILE A 198 -13.32 1.50 -15.50
C ILE A 198 -13.25 2.74 -16.39
N ASN A 199 -14.41 3.36 -16.65
CA ASN A 199 -14.51 4.55 -17.48
C ASN A 199 -15.04 5.75 -16.70
N ASN A 200 -14.60 6.95 -17.13
CA ASN A 200 -15.19 8.24 -16.74
C ASN A 200 -15.42 8.39 -15.23
N LEU A 201 -14.37 8.18 -14.44
CA LEU A 201 -14.41 8.32 -13.00
C LEU A 201 -14.04 9.76 -12.59
N ALA A 202 -14.83 10.34 -11.68
CA ALA A 202 -14.53 11.65 -11.14
C ALA A 202 -13.29 11.61 -10.24
N ALA A 203 -12.55 12.73 -10.20
CA ALA A 203 -11.40 12.89 -9.31
C ALA A 203 -11.76 12.57 -7.85
N THR A 204 -10.87 11.87 -7.16
CA THR A 204 -11.01 11.58 -5.73
C THR A 204 -11.17 12.88 -4.94
N LYS A 205 -12.21 12.95 -4.11
CA LYS A 205 -12.46 14.09 -3.21
C LYS A 205 -11.99 13.74 -1.81
N LYS A 206 -11.13 14.58 -1.25
CA LYS A 206 -10.78 14.51 0.17
C LYS A 206 -11.59 15.54 0.92
N GLU A 207 -12.39 15.07 1.87
CA GLU A 207 -13.14 15.91 2.79
C GLU A 207 -12.65 15.64 4.21
N ASN A 208 -12.62 16.68 5.04
CA ASN A 208 -12.22 16.50 6.43
C ASN A 208 -13.18 15.51 7.10
N HIS A 209 -12.59 14.52 7.78
CA HIS A 209 -13.31 13.50 8.55
C HIS A 209 -14.12 12.52 7.67
N SER A 210 -13.85 12.45 6.36
CA SER A 210 -14.39 11.38 5.53
C SER A 210 -13.86 10.01 5.99
N PRO A 211 -14.62 8.93 5.80
CA PRO A 211 -14.09 7.58 5.95
C PRO A 211 -12.83 7.34 5.08
N GLY A 212 -12.01 6.37 5.46
CA GLY A 212 -10.86 5.96 4.65
C GLY A 212 -11.27 5.36 3.30
N ALA A 213 -10.36 5.40 2.32
CA ALA A 213 -10.61 4.99 0.94
C ALA A 213 -11.18 3.56 0.81
N THR A 214 -10.77 2.62 1.66
CA THR A 214 -11.30 1.24 1.64
C THR A 214 -12.80 1.15 1.96
N TYR A 215 -13.38 2.16 2.61
CA TYR A 215 -14.81 2.19 2.92
C TYR A 215 -15.66 2.71 1.75
N THR A 216 -15.10 3.57 0.90
CA THR A 216 -15.86 4.36 -0.08
C THR A 216 -15.43 4.17 -1.53
N HIS A 217 -14.15 3.87 -1.79
CA HIS A 217 -13.60 3.84 -3.14
C HIS A 217 -13.70 2.44 -3.74
N PRO A 218 -13.96 2.32 -5.05
CA PRO A 218 -13.94 1.05 -5.75
C PRO A 218 -12.52 0.46 -5.72
N HIS A 219 -12.40 -0.77 -5.22
CA HIS A 219 -11.11 -1.46 -5.16
C HIS A 219 -11.27 -2.98 -5.16
N LEU A 220 -10.18 -3.67 -5.50
CA LEU A 220 -10.02 -5.10 -5.24
C LEU A 220 -9.26 -5.30 -3.93
N LEU A 221 -9.78 -6.16 -3.06
CA LEU A 221 -9.06 -6.69 -1.90
C LEU A 221 -8.48 -8.06 -2.27
N ALA A 222 -7.16 -8.16 -2.30
CA ALA A 222 -6.42 -9.36 -2.62
C ALA A 222 -6.20 -10.21 -1.35
N LEU A 223 -6.88 -11.35 -1.29
CA LEU A 223 -6.73 -12.32 -0.20
C LEU A 223 -5.82 -13.45 -0.66
N VAL A 224 -4.53 -13.29 -0.37
CA VAL A 224 -3.49 -14.25 -0.76
C VAL A 224 -3.57 -15.49 0.12
N GLN A 225 -3.87 -16.66 -0.46
CA GLN A 225 -4.15 -17.88 0.30
C GLN A 225 -2.97 -18.85 0.34
N SER A 226 -2.42 -19.19 -0.82
CA SER A 226 -1.31 -20.14 -0.93
C SER A 226 -0.60 -20.07 -2.28
N ALA A 227 0.60 -20.61 -2.36
CA ALA A 227 1.33 -20.83 -3.61
C ALA A 227 1.91 -22.26 -3.64
N GLN A 228 2.04 -22.83 -4.84
CA GLN A 228 2.73 -24.10 -5.07
C GLN A 228 3.57 -24.05 -6.36
N PRO A 229 4.54 -23.12 -6.46
CA PRO A 229 5.40 -22.99 -7.65
C PRO A 229 6.45 -24.12 -7.77
N GLN A 230 6.62 -24.90 -6.71
CA GLN A 230 7.48 -26.07 -6.59
C GLN A 230 6.70 -27.20 -5.89
N THR A 231 7.38 -28.29 -5.51
CA THR A 231 6.76 -29.43 -4.81
C THR A 231 6.07 -29.01 -3.51
N GLU A 232 6.72 -28.17 -2.72
CA GLU A 232 6.20 -27.72 -1.42
C GLU A 232 5.20 -26.58 -1.58
N LYS A 233 4.13 -26.65 -0.78
CA LYS A 233 3.09 -25.63 -0.72
C LYS A 233 3.48 -24.55 0.29
N ILE A 234 3.46 -23.31 -0.16
CA ILE A 234 3.58 -22.12 0.69
C ILE A 234 2.18 -21.70 1.12
N THR A 235 1.96 -21.57 2.43
CA THR A 235 0.68 -21.11 2.99
C THR A 235 0.79 -19.65 3.42
N TYR A 236 -0.16 -18.83 2.98
CA TYR A 236 -0.30 -17.42 3.36
C TYR A 236 -1.52 -17.28 4.28
N PHE A 237 -2.60 -16.63 3.84
CA PHE A 237 -3.81 -16.41 4.63
C PHE A 237 -4.97 -17.27 4.10
N ASN A 238 -4.79 -18.60 4.07
CA ASN A 238 -5.83 -19.52 3.62
C ASN A 238 -6.99 -19.62 4.65
N THR A 239 -6.66 -19.55 5.92
CA THR A 239 -7.59 -19.50 7.05
C THR A 239 -7.22 -18.38 8.03
N LEU A 240 -8.15 -18.05 8.93
CA LEU A 240 -7.88 -17.10 10.01
C LEU A 240 -6.73 -17.56 10.92
N ALA A 241 -6.60 -18.87 11.16
CA ALA A 241 -5.53 -19.42 11.96
C ALA A 241 -4.15 -19.16 11.32
N ASP A 242 -4.05 -19.21 10.00
CA ASP A 242 -2.80 -18.93 9.27
C ASP A 242 -2.38 -17.45 9.43
N GLN A 243 -3.35 -16.52 9.44
CA GLN A 243 -3.10 -15.10 9.70
C GLN A 243 -2.57 -14.88 11.13
N TYR A 244 -3.22 -15.47 12.14
CA TYR A 244 -2.73 -15.38 13.53
C TYR A 244 -1.37 -16.07 13.72
N ALA A 245 -1.11 -17.17 13.00
CA ALA A 245 0.18 -17.83 13.03
C ALA A 245 1.28 -16.90 12.49
N TRP A 246 1.03 -16.21 11.38
CA TRP A 246 1.95 -15.21 10.83
C TRP A 246 2.19 -14.05 11.79
N TYR A 247 1.14 -13.45 12.38
CA TYR A 247 1.31 -12.42 13.41
C TYR A 247 2.15 -12.89 14.60
N ARG A 248 1.94 -14.14 15.05
CA ARG A 248 2.73 -14.73 16.12
C ARG A 248 4.19 -14.94 15.71
N GLU A 249 4.48 -15.28 14.46
CA GLU A 249 5.84 -15.39 13.94
C GLU A 249 6.57 -14.05 13.94
N LEU A 250 5.90 -12.97 13.52
CA LEU A 250 6.44 -11.62 13.58
C LEU A 250 6.78 -11.21 15.02
N VAL A 251 5.88 -11.44 15.97
CA VAL A 251 6.11 -11.13 17.39
C VAL A 251 7.25 -11.97 17.99
N LYS A 252 7.41 -13.23 17.56
CA LYS A 252 8.55 -14.06 17.98
C LYS A 252 9.88 -13.56 17.46
N GLY A 253 9.88 -12.85 16.32
CA GLY A 253 11.06 -12.21 15.76
C GLY A 253 11.56 -11.01 16.57
N ILE A 254 10.74 -10.50 17.50
CA ILE A 254 11.14 -9.42 18.41
C ILE A 254 12.02 -10.01 19.52
N ASP A 255 13.29 -9.62 19.54
CA ASP A 255 14.30 -10.08 20.51
C ASP A 255 14.15 -9.40 21.88
N ASN A 256 13.01 -9.64 22.54
CA ASN A 256 12.77 -9.16 23.89
C ASN A 256 13.48 -10.07 24.91
N ASP A 257 14.26 -9.48 25.82
CA ASP A 257 14.85 -10.22 26.94
C ASP A 257 13.76 -10.65 27.95
N LYS A 258 13.33 -11.91 27.81
CA LYS A 258 12.30 -12.52 28.66
C LYS A 258 12.74 -12.62 30.12
N ALA A 259 14.03 -12.71 30.41
CA ALA A 259 14.51 -12.78 31.79
C ALA A 259 14.31 -11.43 32.48
N VAL A 260 14.70 -10.34 31.83
CA VAL A 260 14.50 -8.97 32.33
C VAL A 260 13.01 -8.65 32.52
N LEU A 261 12.17 -9.01 31.53
CA LEU A 261 10.73 -8.80 31.64
C LEU A 261 10.10 -9.59 32.79
N LYS A 262 10.52 -10.85 32.97
CA LYS A 262 10.04 -11.71 34.07
C LYS A 262 10.48 -11.17 35.43
N GLU A 263 11.74 -10.76 35.56
CA GLU A 263 12.27 -10.18 36.79
C GLU A 263 11.48 -8.94 37.18
N LYS A 264 11.27 -8.00 36.24
CA LYS A 264 10.49 -6.79 36.49
C LYS A 264 9.04 -7.11 36.85
N ALA A 265 8.40 -8.05 36.17
CA ALA A 265 7.03 -8.46 36.48
C ALA A 265 6.91 -9.05 37.90
N LEU A 266 7.87 -9.88 38.32
CA LEU A 266 7.91 -10.44 39.67
C LEU A 266 8.18 -9.37 40.73
N GLU A 267 9.06 -8.41 40.43
CA GLU A 267 9.35 -7.27 41.30
C GLU A 267 8.09 -6.44 41.57
N ILE A 268 7.41 -5.98 40.52
CA ILE A 268 6.26 -5.06 40.67
C ILE A 268 5.01 -5.75 41.24
N THR A 269 4.92 -7.09 41.15
CA THR A 269 3.80 -7.86 41.70
C THR A 269 4.10 -8.52 43.05
N LYS A 270 5.27 -8.26 43.63
CA LYS A 270 5.71 -8.89 44.89
C LYS A 270 4.71 -8.63 46.02
N GLY A 271 4.27 -9.70 46.69
CA GLY A 271 3.35 -9.64 47.82
C GLY A 271 1.87 -9.46 47.44
N ILE A 272 1.54 -9.32 46.16
CA ILE A 272 0.17 -9.26 45.67
C ILE A 272 -0.33 -10.69 45.45
N THR A 273 -1.43 -11.08 46.10
CA THR A 273 -1.98 -12.43 46.03
C THR A 273 -3.17 -12.54 45.07
N ALA A 274 -4.00 -11.50 44.99
CA ALA A 274 -5.14 -11.47 44.07
C ALA A 274 -4.69 -11.22 42.62
N GLU A 275 -5.07 -12.11 41.71
CA GLU A 275 -4.68 -12.05 40.29
C GLU A 275 -5.09 -10.74 39.59
N VAL A 276 -6.30 -10.23 39.89
CA VAL A 276 -6.78 -8.96 39.31
C VAL A 276 -5.91 -7.77 39.73
N ASP A 277 -5.37 -7.78 40.94
CA ASP A 277 -4.53 -6.70 41.45
C ASP A 277 -3.11 -6.77 40.90
N LYS A 278 -2.62 -7.97 40.54
CA LYS A 278 -1.39 -8.13 39.76
C LYS A 278 -1.54 -7.51 38.38
N ILE A 279 -2.64 -7.81 37.69
CA ILE A 279 -2.93 -7.26 36.35
C ILE A 279 -2.99 -5.73 36.38
N LYS A 280 -3.74 -5.15 37.32
CA LYS A 280 -3.83 -3.70 37.50
C LYS A 280 -2.47 -3.07 37.78
N THR A 281 -1.69 -3.68 38.67
CA THR A 281 -0.35 -3.18 39.02
C THR A 281 0.57 -3.15 37.81
N VAL A 282 0.62 -4.24 37.02
CA VAL A 282 1.40 -4.28 35.77
C VAL A 282 0.91 -3.20 34.80
N PHE A 283 -0.40 -3.09 34.59
CA PHE A 283 -1.00 -2.11 33.68
C PHE A 283 -0.63 -0.66 34.04
N TYR A 284 -0.85 -0.25 35.30
CA TYR A 284 -0.53 1.11 35.73
C TYR A 284 0.98 1.37 35.77
N TRP A 285 1.78 0.36 36.09
CA TRP A 285 3.23 0.49 36.02
C TRP A 285 3.68 0.80 34.59
N VAL A 286 3.18 0.07 33.58
CA VAL A 286 3.48 0.34 32.18
C VAL A 286 3.06 1.76 31.79
N GLN A 287 1.83 2.18 32.14
CA GLN A 287 1.36 3.53 31.80
C GLN A 287 2.23 4.65 32.40
N ASN A 288 2.75 4.46 33.61
CA ASN A 288 3.52 5.47 34.31
C ASN A 288 5.02 5.46 33.98
N ASN A 289 5.55 4.34 33.49
CA ASN A 289 6.99 4.12 33.33
C ASN A 289 7.45 3.86 31.89
N ILE A 290 6.53 3.53 30.98
CA ILE A 290 6.85 3.27 29.57
C ILE A 290 6.29 4.41 28.72
N ARG A 291 7.20 5.11 28.03
CA ARG A 291 6.83 6.11 27.04
C ARG A 291 6.42 5.40 25.75
N TYR A 292 5.23 5.71 25.26
CA TYR A 292 4.81 5.29 23.92
C TYR A 292 5.69 5.97 22.87
N LEU A 293 6.29 5.15 22.00
CA LEU A 293 6.92 5.57 20.75
C LEU A 293 6.15 4.89 19.62
N ALA A 294 5.72 5.68 18.64
CA ALA A 294 5.08 5.14 17.47
C ALA A 294 6.16 4.60 16.53
N PHE A 295 6.20 3.27 16.41
CA PHE A 295 7.20 2.54 15.64
C PHE A 295 6.47 1.54 14.72
N GLU A 296 6.58 1.75 13.43
CA GLU A 296 5.89 1.06 12.35
C GLU A 296 6.90 0.52 11.33
N ASP A 297 7.78 -0.37 11.78
CA ASP A 297 8.88 -0.96 10.99
C ASP A 297 8.40 -2.04 10.00
N GLY A 298 7.35 -1.74 9.24
CA GLY A 298 6.88 -2.59 8.14
C GLY A 298 6.48 -4.01 8.52
N MET A 299 6.31 -4.32 9.82
CA MET A 299 6.19 -5.70 10.30
C MET A 299 4.88 -6.37 9.86
N ALA A 300 3.79 -5.61 9.65
CA ALA A 300 2.51 -6.07 9.09
C ALA A 300 1.55 -4.93 8.73
#